data_AF-A0A285V623-F1
#
_entry.id   AF-A0A285V623-F1
#
_cell.length_a   1.000
_cell.length_b   1.000
_cell.length_c   1.000
_cell.angle_alpha   90.00
_cell.angle_beta   90.00
_cell.angle_gamma   90.00
#
_symmetry.space_group_name_H-M   'P 1'
#
loop_
_entity.id
_entity.type
_entity.pdbx_description
1 polymer ?
#
loop_
_entity_poly.entity_id
_entity_poly.type
_entity_poly.pdbx_seq_one_letter_code
_entity_poly.pdbx_strand_id
1 'polypeptide(L)'
;MMTTPRAPRRRASRSCAALVVAAVALTGCGDDDDTTTPATSTSAGETSSGSAQPSTTPNAPATTRTPPPPPTPSPTAGTAIPGEALSAAQVAELQHAVDEGHQPWRLDIAAVAEAFTRGELGWTDAQVALADPHTAEVTNGADGRMVTLQLRQPAREGADGIWIVVSGVWLN
;
A
#
# COMPACT_ATOMS: atom_id res chain seq x y z
N MET A 1 28.88 10.75 -48.45
CA MET A 1 29.70 9.72 -47.76
C MET A 1 30.08 10.31 -46.41
N MET A 2 29.87 9.68 -45.25
CA MET A 2 29.46 8.30 -44.94
C MET A 2 28.25 8.27 -44.00
N THR A 3 27.40 7.24 -44.16
CA THR A 3 26.36 6.88 -43.20
C THR A 3 26.92 5.83 -42.24
N THR A 4 26.74 6.01 -40.92
CA THR A 4 27.11 4.99 -39.92
C THR A 4 25.87 4.62 -39.09
N PRO A 5 25.51 3.33 -38.95
CA PRO A 5 24.18 2.93 -38.49
C PRO A 5 24.01 2.79 -36.96
N ARG A 6 22.75 2.88 -36.56
CA ARG A 6 22.18 2.57 -35.24
C ARG A 6 22.36 1.08 -34.87
N ALA A 7 22.72 0.79 -33.62
CA ALA A 7 22.74 -0.57 -33.06
C ALA A 7 22.02 -0.62 -31.70
N PRO A 8 20.82 -1.23 -31.59
CA PRO A 8 20.20 -1.52 -30.30
C PRO A 8 20.75 -2.83 -29.73
N ARG A 9 21.42 -2.79 -28.57
CA ARG A 9 21.81 -4.02 -27.86
C ARG A 9 20.70 -4.49 -26.92
N ARG A 10 20.24 -5.69 -27.21
CA ARG A 10 19.03 -6.36 -26.70
C ARG A 10 19.04 -6.59 -25.19
N ARG A 11 17.84 -6.58 -24.60
CA ARG A 11 17.49 -7.24 -23.33
C ARG A 11 18.24 -8.57 -23.15
N ALA A 12 18.79 -8.78 -21.96
CA ALA A 12 19.23 -10.07 -21.48
C ALA A 12 18.50 -10.39 -20.16
N SER A 13 17.22 -10.73 -20.25
CA SER A 13 16.47 -11.32 -19.14
C SER A 13 17.15 -12.64 -18.75
N ARG A 14 17.67 -12.73 -17.53
CA ARG A 14 18.16 -13.98 -16.94
C ARG A 14 17.36 -14.31 -15.70
N SER A 15 16.20 -14.92 -15.93
CA SER A 15 15.47 -15.64 -14.89
C SER A 15 16.27 -16.87 -14.49
N CYS A 16 16.86 -16.85 -13.30
CA CYS A 16 17.34 -18.07 -12.63
C CYS A 16 16.33 -18.43 -11.55
N ALA A 17 15.35 -19.27 -11.88
CA ALA A 17 14.49 -19.89 -10.89
C ALA A 17 15.31 -20.90 -10.09
N ALA A 18 15.31 -20.79 -8.76
CA ALA A 18 15.88 -21.77 -7.85
C ALA A 18 14.82 -22.12 -6.79
N LEU A 19 14.02 -23.15 -7.09
CA LEU A 19 13.18 -23.81 -6.09
C LEU A 19 14.09 -24.54 -5.09
N VAL A 20 14.03 -24.15 -3.82
CA VAL A 20 14.58 -24.96 -2.72
C VAL A 20 13.41 -25.35 -1.83
N VAL A 21 12.99 -26.60 -1.97
CA VAL A 21 12.04 -27.25 -1.06
C VAL A 21 12.83 -27.75 0.15
N ALA A 22 12.42 -27.33 1.36
CA ALA A 22 12.87 -27.91 2.61
C ALA A 22 11.63 -28.32 3.43
N ALA A 23 11.66 -29.52 4.00
CA ALA A 23 10.52 -30.12 4.70
C ALA A 23 11.01 -30.90 5.93
N VAL A 24 10.06 -31.22 6.84
CA VAL A 24 10.22 -32.08 8.04
C VAL A 24 10.98 -31.35 9.18
N ALA A 25 10.61 -31.43 10.48
CA ALA A 25 9.89 -32.49 11.22
C ALA A 25 8.84 -32.00 12.25
N LEU A 26 8.04 -32.95 12.73
CA LEU A 26 7.03 -32.85 13.80
C LEU A 26 7.61 -33.18 15.18
N THR A 27 7.22 -32.47 16.24
CA THR A 27 7.12 -33.05 17.60
C THR A 27 6.15 -32.25 18.48
N GLY A 28 5.19 -32.93 19.12
CA GLY A 28 4.22 -32.32 20.04
C GLY A 28 3.07 -33.28 20.37
N CYS A 29 3.29 -34.20 21.31
CA CYS A 29 2.30 -35.19 21.77
C CYS A 29 1.59 -34.65 23.03
N GLY A 30 0.34 -35.04 23.28
CA GLY A 30 -0.46 -34.47 24.37
C GLY A 30 -1.85 -35.09 24.49
N ASP A 31 -1.90 -36.18 25.25
CA ASP A 31 -3.01 -37.12 25.41
C ASP A 31 -3.07 -37.49 26.92
N ASP A 32 -4.15 -37.93 27.58
CA ASP A 32 -5.42 -38.53 27.13
C ASP A 32 -6.68 -37.91 27.80
N ASP A 33 -7.83 -38.08 27.13
CA ASP A 33 -9.20 -38.46 27.60
C ASP A 33 -9.61 -38.43 29.11
N ASP A 34 -10.81 -37.89 29.41
CA ASP A 34 -11.92 -38.66 30.04
C ASP A 34 -13.30 -37.94 29.96
N THR A 35 -14.26 -38.61 29.33
CA THR A 35 -15.70 -38.79 29.67
C THR A 35 -16.46 -37.75 30.53
N THR A 36 -17.67 -37.31 30.10
CA THR A 36 -18.98 -37.55 30.80
C THR A 36 -20.20 -36.78 30.23
N THR A 37 -21.06 -37.54 29.53
CA THR A 37 -22.53 -37.37 29.28
C THR A 37 -23.13 -36.16 28.52
N PRO A 38 -24.22 -36.38 27.75
CA PRO A 38 -25.03 -35.34 27.11
C PRO A 38 -26.22 -34.88 27.97
N ALA A 39 -26.70 -33.65 27.74
CA ALA A 39 -27.98 -33.17 28.26
C ALA A 39 -28.83 -32.53 27.14
N THR A 40 -29.91 -33.22 26.78
CA THR A 40 -30.97 -32.72 25.88
C THR A 40 -31.79 -31.64 26.60
N SER A 41 -32.14 -30.55 25.92
CA SER A 41 -33.32 -29.74 26.31
C SER A 41 -33.95 -29.04 25.10
N THR A 42 -35.24 -29.27 24.94
CA THR A 42 -36.11 -28.75 23.87
C THR A 42 -37.05 -27.70 24.46
N SER A 43 -37.25 -26.57 23.77
CA SER A 43 -38.47 -25.75 23.71
C SER A 43 -38.21 -24.57 22.75
N ALA A 44 -39.00 -24.37 21.67
CA ALA A 44 -40.29 -23.67 21.63
C ALA A 44 -40.14 -22.18 22.01
N GLY A 45 -40.45 -21.21 21.13
CA GLY A 45 -41.82 -20.69 20.89
C GLY A 45 -42.13 -19.61 21.96
N GLU A 46 -42.69 -18.42 21.74
CA GLU A 46 -43.49 -17.80 20.67
C GLU A 46 -43.37 -16.25 20.81
N THR A 47 -43.31 -15.46 19.73
CA THR A 47 -44.43 -14.72 19.06
C THR A 47 -44.94 -13.43 19.75
N SER A 48 -44.90 -12.33 18.98
CA SER A 48 -45.83 -11.16 18.96
C SER A 48 -45.65 -9.88 19.82
N SER A 49 -45.97 -8.77 19.13
CA SER A 49 -46.40 -7.43 19.59
C SER A 49 -45.39 -6.56 20.35
N GLY A 50 -45.21 -5.27 20.05
CA GLY A 50 -45.89 -4.39 19.09
C GLY A 50 -46.20 -3.03 19.74
N SER A 51 -45.54 -1.96 19.29
CA SER A 51 -45.91 -0.59 19.68
C SER A 51 -45.42 0.42 18.63
N ALA A 52 -46.34 1.23 18.11
CA ALA A 52 -46.03 2.32 17.19
C ALA A 52 -45.84 3.62 17.98
N GLN A 53 -44.77 4.37 17.70
CA GLN A 53 -44.51 5.69 18.27
C GLN A 53 -44.60 6.76 17.16
N PRO A 54 -45.16 7.96 17.41
CA PRO A 54 -45.65 8.82 16.33
C PRO A 54 -44.55 9.64 15.66
N SER A 55 -44.79 9.95 14.38
CA SER A 55 -43.95 10.82 13.56
C SER A 55 -43.91 12.26 14.08
N THR A 56 -42.75 12.72 14.52
CA THR A 56 -42.44 14.15 14.63
C THR A 56 -41.52 14.56 13.50
N THR A 57 -42.10 15.18 12.47
CA THR A 57 -41.36 15.70 11.31
C THR A 57 -40.35 16.76 11.75
N PRO A 58 -39.03 16.56 11.58
CA PRO A 58 -38.06 17.61 11.79
C PRO A 58 -38.22 18.63 10.66
N ASN A 59 -38.48 19.89 11.02
CA ASN A 59 -38.64 20.97 10.06
C ASN A 59 -37.26 21.28 9.43
N ALA A 60 -36.95 20.67 8.29
CA ALA A 60 -35.66 20.81 7.65
C ALA A 60 -35.45 22.25 7.17
N PRO A 61 -34.41 22.98 7.66
CA PRO A 61 -34.08 24.28 7.11
C PRO A 61 -33.66 24.11 5.65
N ALA A 62 -34.19 24.96 4.77
CA ALA A 62 -33.86 24.93 3.35
C ALA A 62 -32.37 25.25 3.16
N THR A 63 -31.55 24.21 2.97
CA THR A 63 -30.15 24.36 2.62
C THR A 63 -30.05 24.94 1.23
N THR A 64 -29.72 26.24 1.16
CA THR A 64 -29.21 26.89 -0.03
C THR A 64 -28.07 26.03 -0.55
N ARG A 65 -28.25 25.41 -1.73
CA ARG A 65 -27.20 24.57 -2.34
C ARG A 65 -26.05 25.49 -2.75
N THR A 66 -25.03 25.60 -1.90
CA THR A 66 -23.74 26.14 -2.32
C THR A 66 -23.30 25.35 -3.55
N PRO A 67 -23.02 26.00 -4.69
CA PRO A 67 -22.52 25.29 -5.86
C PRO A 67 -21.21 24.57 -5.47
N PRO A 68 -20.96 23.34 -5.97
CA PRO A 68 -19.74 22.63 -5.65
C PRO A 68 -18.53 23.48 -6.03
N PRO A 69 -17.45 23.46 -5.23
CA PRO A 69 -16.24 24.19 -5.56
C PRO A 69 -15.73 23.74 -6.94
N PRO A 70 -15.13 24.65 -7.73
CA PRO A 70 -14.53 24.27 -9.00
C PRO A 70 -13.45 23.19 -8.76
N PRO A 71 -13.28 22.24 -9.70
CA PRO A 71 -12.27 21.19 -9.56
C PRO A 71 -10.88 21.82 -9.45
N THR A 72 -10.11 21.38 -8.46
CA THR A 72 -8.69 21.74 -8.36
C THR A 72 -7.99 21.32 -9.65
N PRO A 73 -7.21 22.21 -10.31
CA PRO A 73 -6.51 21.85 -11.53
C PRO A 73 -5.52 20.70 -11.25
N SER A 74 -5.48 19.70 -12.13
CA SER A 74 -4.45 18.67 -12.05
C SER A 74 -3.06 19.30 -12.28
N PRO A 75 -2.04 18.88 -11.52
CA PRO A 75 -0.67 19.34 -11.73
C PRO A 75 -0.16 19.00 -13.14
N THR A 76 0.65 19.88 -13.71
CA THR A 76 1.21 19.70 -15.05
C THR A 76 2.31 18.64 -15.04
N ALA A 77 2.39 17.83 -16.10
CA ALA A 77 3.52 16.93 -16.34
C ALA A 77 4.89 17.63 -16.15
N GLY A 78 5.83 16.96 -15.49
CA GLY A 78 7.12 17.50 -15.07
C GLY A 78 7.09 18.34 -13.78
N THR A 79 5.92 18.59 -13.18
CA THR A 79 5.83 19.20 -11.84
C THR A 79 6.51 18.29 -10.83
N ALA A 80 7.42 18.84 -10.01
CA ALA A 80 8.16 18.07 -9.02
C ALA A 80 7.32 17.76 -7.78
N ILE A 81 7.61 16.61 -7.16
CA ILE A 81 7.06 16.14 -5.89
C ILE A 81 8.23 16.04 -4.91
N PRO A 82 8.19 16.69 -3.73
CA PRO A 82 9.24 16.57 -2.73
C PRO A 82 9.26 15.16 -2.12
N GLY A 83 10.46 14.61 -1.87
CA GLY A 83 10.60 13.38 -1.09
C GLY A 83 10.56 13.64 0.42
N GLU A 84 10.76 12.58 1.21
CA GLU A 84 10.53 12.55 2.67
C GLU A 84 11.57 13.34 3.51
N ALA A 85 12.56 13.97 2.87
CA ALA A 85 13.49 14.96 3.45
C ALA A 85 14.20 14.58 4.77
N LEU A 86 14.39 13.28 5.05
CA LEU A 86 14.97 12.79 6.30
C LEU A 86 16.48 13.06 6.42
N SER A 87 16.92 13.49 7.60
CA SER A 87 18.33 13.57 7.99
C SER A 87 18.93 12.20 8.27
N ALA A 88 20.26 12.08 8.25
CA ALA A 88 20.97 10.82 8.51
C ALA A 88 20.62 10.20 9.89
N ALA A 89 20.38 11.02 10.92
CA ALA A 89 19.95 10.54 12.23
C ALA A 89 18.53 9.95 12.20
N GLN A 90 17.59 10.61 11.52
CA GLN A 90 16.23 10.10 11.34
C GLN A 90 16.19 8.83 10.48
N VAL A 91 17.08 8.74 9.48
CA VAL A 91 17.28 7.53 8.67
C VAL A 91 17.77 6.36 9.52
N ALA A 92 18.74 6.59 10.42
CA ALA A 92 19.24 5.55 11.31
C ALA A 92 18.19 5.08 12.33
N GLU A 93 17.43 6.02 12.91
CA GLU A 93 16.31 5.73 13.82
C GLU A 93 15.21 4.92 13.11
N LEU A 94 14.85 5.31 11.88
CA LEU A 94 13.86 4.60 11.08
C LEU A 94 14.33 3.19 10.70
N GLN A 95 15.61 2.99 10.40
CA GLN A 95 16.17 1.66 10.16
C GLN A 95 16.12 0.81 11.44
N HIS A 96 16.45 1.38 12.61
CA HIS A 96 16.36 0.68 13.89
C HIS A 96 14.91 0.24 14.19
N ALA A 97 13.94 1.15 14.02
CA ALA A 97 12.53 0.83 14.21
C ALA A 97 12.05 -0.29 13.27
N VAL A 98 12.53 -0.32 12.02
CA VAL A 98 12.21 -1.39 11.05
C VAL A 98 12.91 -2.71 11.38
N ASP A 99 14.15 -2.68 11.86
CA ASP A 99 14.87 -3.86 12.38
C ASP A 99 14.16 -4.44 13.63
N GLU A 100 13.46 -3.60 14.41
CA GLU A 100 12.55 -4.02 15.51
C GLU A 100 11.14 -4.47 15.03
N GLY A 101 10.88 -4.45 13.72
CA GLY A 101 9.62 -4.91 13.12
C GLY A 101 8.53 -3.85 12.96
N HIS A 102 8.81 -2.57 13.23
CA HIS A 102 7.87 -1.48 12.93
C HIS A 102 7.89 -1.16 11.43
N GLN A 103 6.73 -0.88 10.83
CA GLN A 103 6.64 -0.48 9.41
C GLN A 103 7.41 -1.42 8.45
N PRO A 104 7.24 -2.77 8.49
CA PRO A 104 8.04 -3.70 7.68
C PRO A 104 7.89 -3.47 6.16
N TRP A 105 6.83 -2.79 5.73
CA TRP A 105 6.64 -2.28 4.37
C TRP A 105 7.78 -1.35 3.89
N ARG A 106 8.57 -0.75 4.80
CA ARG A 106 9.76 0.05 4.47
C ARG A 106 10.86 -0.75 3.75
N LEU A 107 10.87 -2.08 3.87
CA LEU A 107 11.83 -2.93 3.17
C LEU A 107 11.45 -3.22 1.71
N ASP A 108 10.20 -2.91 1.31
CA ASP A 108 9.72 -3.10 -0.06
C ASP A 108 9.52 -1.75 -0.79
N ILE A 109 10.18 -1.61 -1.94
CA ILE A 109 10.16 -0.39 -2.75
C ILE A 109 8.76 -0.04 -3.26
N ALA A 110 7.92 -1.04 -3.59
CA ALA A 110 6.58 -0.80 -4.10
C ALA A 110 5.62 -0.37 -2.98
N ALA A 111 5.71 -1.03 -1.82
CA ALA A 111 4.92 -0.67 -0.63
C ALA A 111 5.28 0.73 -0.10
N VAL A 112 6.55 1.15 -0.18
CA VAL A 112 6.94 2.55 0.12
C VAL A 112 6.36 3.54 -0.89
N ALA A 113 6.40 3.24 -2.20
CA ALA A 113 5.79 4.10 -3.22
C ALA A 113 4.26 4.24 -3.06
N GLU A 114 3.58 3.14 -2.71
CA GLU A 114 2.14 3.12 -2.39
C GLU A 114 1.83 3.93 -1.12
N ALA A 115 2.58 3.70 -0.03
CA ALA A 115 2.40 4.45 1.22
C ALA A 115 2.66 5.95 1.06
N PHE A 116 3.67 6.32 0.28
CA PHE A 116 3.99 7.71 -0.04
C PHE A 116 2.89 8.39 -0.86
N THR A 117 2.41 7.78 -1.95
CA THR A 117 1.33 8.35 -2.75
C THR A 117 0.00 8.42 -2.00
N ARG A 118 -0.26 7.47 -1.10
CA ARG A 118 -1.39 7.54 -0.16
C ARG A 118 -1.28 8.72 0.81
N GLY A 119 -0.09 8.96 1.38
CA GLY A 119 0.15 10.04 2.34
C GLY A 119 0.16 11.44 1.72
N GLU A 120 0.96 11.64 0.68
CA GLU A 120 1.20 12.96 0.06
C GLU A 120 0.15 13.33 -0.99
N LEU A 121 -0.37 12.37 -1.75
CA LEU A 121 -1.29 12.62 -2.87
C LEU A 121 -2.74 12.20 -2.56
N GLY A 122 -2.98 11.56 -1.41
CA GLY A 122 -4.30 11.05 -1.01
C GLY A 122 -4.80 9.86 -1.84
N TRP A 123 -3.91 9.16 -2.54
CA TRP A 123 -4.30 8.07 -3.46
C TRP A 123 -4.68 6.80 -2.69
N THR A 124 -5.91 6.34 -2.86
CA THR A 124 -6.44 5.13 -2.22
C THR A 124 -6.33 3.88 -3.09
N ASP A 125 -6.27 4.04 -4.41
CA ASP A 125 -6.17 2.97 -5.43
C ASP A 125 -4.87 3.14 -6.25
N ALA A 126 -3.73 3.12 -5.57
CA ALA A 126 -2.42 3.31 -6.20
C ALA A 126 -1.88 1.98 -6.76
N GLN A 127 -1.61 1.95 -8.07
CA GLN A 127 -1.01 0.83 -8.77
C GLN A 127 0.46 1.13 -9.04
N VAL A 128 1.37 0.32 -8.49
CA VAL A 128 2.82 0.54 -8.59
C VAL A 128 3.46 -0.42 -9.60
N ALA A 129 4.26 0.12 -10.51
CA ALA A 129 5.13 -0.62 -11.41
C ALA A 129 6.58 -0.18 -11.21
N LEU A 130 7.52 -1.13 -11.10
CA LEU A 130 8.95 -0.81 -11.00
C LEU A 130 9.53 -0.65 -12.41
N ALA A 131 9.99 0.55 -12.73
CA ALA A 131 10.69 0.84 -13.98
C ALA A 131 12.15 0.35 -13.91
N ASP A 132 12.79 0.60 -12.77
CA ASP A 132 14.19 0.26 -12.45
C ASP A 132 14.33 0.02 -10.93
N PRO A 133 15.46 -0.54 -10.44
CA PRO A 133 15.63 -0.88 -9.01
C PRO A 133 15.51 0.30 -8.02
N HIS A 134 15.50 1.54 -8.48
CA HIS A 134 15.39 2.76 -7.69
C HIS A 134 14.24 3.67 -8.15
N THR A 135 13.38 3.19 -9.06
CA THR A 135 12.35 4.00 -9.72
C THR A 135 11.03 3.25 -9.77
N ALA A 136 10.00 3.84 -9.16
CA ALA A 136 8.63 3.35 -9.22
C ALA A 136 7.76 4.31 -10.03
N GLU A 137 7.00 3.80 -11.00
CA GLU A 137 5.90 4.50 -11.63
C GLU A 137 4.62 4.13 -10.87
N VAL A 138 3.85 5.14 -10.44
CA VAL A 138 2.60 4.93 -9.71
C VAL A 138 1.45 5.55 -10.51
N THR A 139 0.40 4.77 -10.73
CA THR A 139 -0.83 5.18 -11.41
C THR A 139 -1.97 5.16 -10.42
N ASN A 140 -2.77 6.23 -10.35
CA ASN A 140 -4.01 6.24 -9.59
C ASN A 140 -5.12 5.56 -10.39
N GLY A 141 -5.60 4.38 -9.96
CA GLY A 141 -6.67 3.65 -10.64
C GLY A 141 -8.01 4.39 -10.68
N ALA A 142 -8.23 5.34 -9.77
CA ALA A 142 -9.47 6.12 -9.70
C ALA A 142 -9.63 7.17 -10.84
N ASP A 143 -8.53 7.73 -11.36
CA ASP A 143 -8.57 8.81 -12.36
C ASP A 143 -7.45 8.77 -13.42
N GLY A 144 -6.57 7.79 -13.37
CA GLY A 144 -5.51 7.57 -14.36
C GLY A 144 -4.31 8.52 -14.25
N ARG A 145 -4.26 9.41 -13.25
CA ARG A 145 -3.08 10.27 -13.04
C ARG A 145 -1.85 9.45 -12.68
N MET A 146 -0.69 9.89 -13.16
CA MET A 146 0.57 9.14 -13.04
C MET A 146 1.70 9.99 -12.45
N VAL A 147 2.54 9.35 -11.64
CA VAL A 147 3.79 9.93 -11.12
C VAL A 147 4.94 8.94 -11.27
N THR A 148 6.15 9.44 -11.50
CA THR A 148 7.40 8.68 -11.30
C THR A 148 8.00 9.11 -9.97
N LEU A 149 8.34 8.14 -9.11
CA LEU A 149 9.05 8.34 -7.86
C LEU A 149 10.48 7.79 -7.97
N GLN A 150 11.42 8.54 -7.43
CA GLN A 150 12.80 8.12 -7.19
C GLN A 150 12.95 7.71 -5.73
N LEU A 151 13.49 6.52 -5.48
CA LEU A 151 13.68 5.96 -4.15
C LEU A 151 15.13 5.53 -3.94
N ARG A 152 15.60 5.52 -2.70
CA ARG A 152 16.93 4.99 -2.33
C ARG A 152 16.88 4.25 -1.00
N GLN A 153 17.96 3.52 -0.70
CA GLN A 153 18.21 2.94 0.60
C GLN A 153 19.39 3.67 1.29
N PRO A 154 19.15 4.67 2.16
CA PRO A 154 20.21 5.53 2.68
C PRO A 154 20.88 5.03 3.97
N ALA A 155 20.33 4.00 4.62
CA ALA A 155 20.89 3.41 5.84
C ALA A 155 21.77 2.17 5.56
N ARG A 156 21.27 1.26 4.72
CA ARG A 156 21.85 -0.04 4.36
C ARG A 156 21.35 -0.40 2.96
N GLU A 157 22.17 -1.00 2.11
CA GLU A 157 21.74 -1.52 0.81
C GLU A 157 21.30 -2.99 0.91
N GLY A 158 20.35 -3.42 0.07
CA GLY A 158 19.90 -4.81 -0.03
C GLY A 158 18.55 -5.07 0.64
N ALA A 159 18.20 -6.35 0.86
CA ALA A 159 16.86 -6.74 1.33
C ALA A 159 16.46 -6.15 2.70
N ASP A 160 17.44 -5.91 3.57
CA ASP A 160 17.22 -5.37 4.92
C ASP A 160 17.37 -3.83 4.97
N GLY A 161 17.44 -3.15 3.82
CA GLY A 161 17.58 -1.70 3.73
C GLY A 161 16.25 -0.97 3.62
N ILE A 162 16.01 0.04 4.46
CA ILE A 162 14.80 0.87 4.34
C ILE A 162 14.78 1.67 3.03
N TRP A 163 13.65 1.68 2.32
CA TRP A 163 13.39 2.55 1.18
C TRP A 163 12.79 3.88 1.62
N ILE A 164 13.29 4.96 1.03
CA ILE A 164 12.83 6.33 1.23
C ILE A 164 12.67 7.01 -0.13
N VAL A 165 11.55 7.72 -0.33
CA VAL A 165 11.31 8.54 -1.51
C VAL A 165 12.15 9.81 -1.43
N VAL A 166 12.96 10.09 -2.45
CA VAL A 166 13.82 11.29 -2.50
C VAL A 166 13.23 12.41 -3.34
N SER A 167 12.48 12.06 -4.38
CA SER A 167 11.75 13.00 -5.24
C SER A 167 10.75 12.24 -6.11
N GLY A 168 9.84 12.98 -6.73
CA GLY A 168 9.02 12.48 -7.82
C GLY A 168 8.71 13.55 -8.85
N VAL A 169 8.07 13.14 -9.94
CA VAL A 169 7.52 14.04 -10.98
C VAL A 169 6.16 13.53 -11.43
N TRP A 170 5.25 14.46 -11.71
CA TRP A 170 3.99 14.18 -12.40
C TRP A 170 4.25 13.82 -13.87
N LEU A 171 3.55 12.81 -14.39
CA LEU A 171 3.68 12.37 -15.78
C LEU A 171 2.53 12.86 -16.66
N ASN A 172 1.29 12.82 -16.15
CA ASN A 172 0.06 13.28 -16.81
C ASN A 172 -1.10 13.37 -15.79
#